data_AF-A0A073IGE3-F1
#
_entry.id   AF-A0A073IGE3-F1
#
_cell.length_a   1.000
_cell.length_b   1.000
_cell.length_c   1.000
_cell.angle_alpha   90.00
_cell.angle_beta   90.00
_cell.angle_gamma   90.00
#
_symmetry.space_group_name_H-M   'P 1'
#
loop_
_entity.id
_entity.type
_entity.pdbx_description
1 polymer ?
#
loop_
_entity_poly.entity_id
_entity_poly.type
_entity_poly.pdbx_seq_one_letter_code
_entity_poly.pdbx_strand_id
1 'polypeptide(L)'
;MDNQSKNQQNVILMSDYQPHCGYAPLSVVEAYWEALRAGRQMPKRAEIDPRGIETALEYAFILERVAPGVARMRVAGSHLHDVMGMEPRGMPLTAFFEKDARIRIAGLLEEVFQTPCSTEVQMVSTFRQGIPQLNARMVLLPLKSDLGDVSRILGCFVSHGELTDAPNRFEISDISLRKLDGTPLDSPVPAEPEIEGFSEPSAPFEAAPMEMNPEEADTAGSPKRPPYLRLVKSD
;
A
#
# COMPACT_ATOMS: atom_id res chain seq x y z
N MET A 1 -20.44 8.16 50.81
CA MET A 1 -19.60 7.03 51.21
C MET A 1 -20.02 5.82 50.40
N ASP A 2 -19.31 5.23 49.47
CA ASP A 2 -18.06 5.53 48.77
C ASP A 2 -18.08 4.75 47.45
N ASN A 3 -17.34 5.29 46.50
CA ASN A 3 -17.18 4.88 45.12
C ASN A 3 -16.24 3.65 44.98
N GLN A 4 -16.19 3.10 43.76
CA GLN A 4 -15.21 2.16 43.19
C GLN A 4 -15.53 0.66 43.29
N SER A 5 -15.30 -0.20 42.29
CA SER A 5 -14.90 -0.09 40.87
C SER A 5 -14.73 -1.54 40.33
N LYS A 6 -14.67 -1.65 38.99
CA LYS A 6 -13.86 -2.60 38.18
C LYS A 6 -14.53 -3.84 37.57
N ASN A 7 -14.92 -3.63 36.31
CA ASN A 7 -14.33 -4.27 35.12
C ASN A 7 -14.34 -5.82 35.12
N GLN A 8 -15.46 -6.40 34.67
CA GLN A 8 -15.54 -7.80 34.31
C GLN A 8 -14.81 -8.05 32.98
N GLN A 9 -13.48 -8.15 33.13
CA GLN A 9 -12.68 -9.26 32.62
C GLN A 9 -13.07 -9.79 31.24
N ASN A 10 -12.45 -9.18 30.23
CA ASN A 10 -12.27 -9.73 28.88
C ASN A 10 -11.36 -10.97 28.95
N VAL A 11 -11.89 -12.10 29.45
CA VAL A 11 -11.16 -13.38 29.50
C VAL A 11 -11.23 -14.02 28.12
N ILE A 12 -10.26 -13.69 27.27
CA ILE A 12 -10.03 -14.42 26.03
C ILE A 12 -9.30 -15.71 26.42
N LEU A 13 -9.94 -16.86 26.16
CA LEU A 13 -9.31 -18.16 26.32
C LEU A 13 -8.13 -18.25 25.36
N MET A 14 -6.92 -18.49 25.88
CA MET A 14 -5.71 -18.70 25.07
C MET A 14 -5.83 -19.90 24.11
N SER A 15 -6.84 -20.76 24.28
CA SER A 15 -7.16 -21.86 23.38
C SER A 15 -7.85 -21.41 22.08
N ASP A 16 -8.47 -20.22 22.06
CA ASP A 16 -9.01 -19.60 20.84
C ASP A 16 -7.95 -18.74 20.11
N TYR A 17 -6.80 -18.51 20.77
CA TYR A 17 -5.64 -17.88 20.15
C TYR A 17 -4.73 -18.96 19.56
N GLN A 18 -5.12 -19.50 18.41
CA GLN A 18 -4.22 -20.36 17.65
C GLN A 18 -3.06 -19.47 17.16
N PRO A 19 -1.83 -19.67 17.65
CA PRO A 19 -0.73 -18.81 17.26
C PRO A 19 -0.56 -18.90 15.75
N HIS A 20 -0.26 -17.74 15.16
CA HIS A 20 0.00 -17.42 13.75
C HIS A 20 1.11 -18.27 13.08
N CYS A 21 1.51 -19.40 13.67
CA CYS A 21 2.68 -20.18 13.32
C CYS A 21 2.64 -20.76 11.90
N GLY A 22 1.46 -20.90 11.30
CA GLY A 22 1.32 -21.28 9.89
C GLY A 22 1.11 -20.10 8.92
N TYR A 23 0.54 -19.00 9.40
CA TYR A 23 0.08 -17.89 8.56
C TYR A 23 0.97 -16.63 8.65
N ALA A 24 2.22 -16.80 9.09
CA ALA A 24 3.19 -15.71 9.25
C ALA A 24 3.31 -14.77 8.02
N PRO A 25 3.25 -15.26 6.75
CA PRO A 25 3.28 -14.38 5.58
C PRO A 25 2.18 -13.31 5.57
N LEU A 26 0.98 -13.63 6.08
CA LEU A 26 -0.12 -12.66 6.17
C LEU A 26 0.26 -11.46 7.04
N SER A 27 0.81 -11.73 8.22
CA SER A 27 1.24 -10.70 9.17
C SER A 27 2.41 -9.87 8.63
N VAL A 28 3.34 -10.48 7.88
CA VAL A 28 4.44 -9.75 7.22
C VAL A 28 3.90 -8.76 6.19
N VAL A 29 2.99 -9.21 5.33
CA VAL A 29 2.39 -8.37 4.29
C VAL A 29 1.53 -7.26 4.89
N GLU A 30 0.75 -7.57 5.93
CA GLU A 30 -0.06 -6.59 6.65
C GLU A 30 0.80 -5.52 7.34
N ALA A 31 1.84 -5.94 8.08
CA ALA A 31 2.75 -5.01 8.75
C ALA A 31 3.49 -4.11 7.75
N TYR A 32 3.92 -4.66 6.61
CA TYR A 32 4.53 -3.90 5.53
C TYR A 32 3.57 -2.85 4.95
N TRP A 33 2.33 -3.25 4.65
CA TRP A 33 1.30 -2.34 4.12
C TRP A 33 0.97 -1.22 5.12
N GLU A 34 0.88 -1.54 6.41
CA GLU A 34 0.64 -0.58 7.48
C GLU A 34 1.81 0.40 7.63
N ALA A 35 3.05 -0.08 7.52
CA ALA A 35 4.24 0.78 7.53
C ALA A 35 4.25 1.75 6.34
N LEU A 36 3.87 1.31 5.15
CA LEU A 36 3.73 2.19 3.98
C LEU A 36 2.62 3.22 4.18
N ARG A 37 1.50 2.81 4.76
CA ARG A 37 0.35 3.69 5.00
C ARG A 37 0.75 4.93 5.81
N ALA A 38 1.65 4.78 6.79
CA ALA A 38 2.25 5.89 7.55
C ALA A 38 1.19 6.89 8.07
N GLY A 39 0.06 6.38 8.58
CA GLY A 39 -1.06 7.18 9.11
C GLY A 39 -2.09 7.69 8.09
N ARG A 40 -1.87 7.46 6.79
CA ARG A 40 -2.88 7.75 5.73
C ARG A 40 -3.99 6.69 5.73
N GLN A 41 -5.03 6.85 4.91
CA GLN A 41 -6.03 5.78 4.76
C GLN A 41 -5.47 4.54 4.07
N MET A 42 -4.62 4.70 3.06
CA MET A 42 -3.97 3.60 2.34
C MET A 42 -2.76 4.12 1.54
N PRO A 43 -1.76 3.28 1.24
CA PRO A 43 -0.64 3.65 0.39
C PRO A 43 -1.01 3.65 -1.11
N LYS A 44 -0.20 4.33 -1.93
CA LYS A 44 -0.30 4.22 -3.40
C LYS A 44 0.35 2.93 -3.88
N ARG A 45 -0.15 2.37 -4.99
CA ARG A 45 0.47 1.20 -5.63
C ARG A 45 1.93 1.45 -6.01
N ALA A 46 2.29 2.65 -6.44
CA ALA A 46 3.66 3.01 -6.81
C ALA A 46 4.67 2.92 -5.65
N GLU A 47 4.20 2.96 -4.40
CA GLU A 47 5.04 2.86 -3.20
C GLU A 47 5.37 1.41 -2.83
N ILE A 48 4.67 0.43 -3.44
CA ILE A 48 4.89 -0.99 -3.18
C ILE A 48 6.16 -1.45 -3.90
N ASP A 49 7.22 -1.65 -3.12
CA ASP A 49 8.45 -2.35 -3.51
C ASP A 49 8.36 -3.83 -3.08
N PRO A 50 8.30 -4.79 -4.02
CA PRO A 50 8.27 -6.23 -3.73
C PRO A 50 9.37 -6.70 -2.77
N ARG A 51 10.53 -6.03 -2.76
CA ARG A 51 11.67 -6.38 -1.90
C ARG A 51 11.35 -6.21 -0.41
N GLY A 52 10.38 -5.38 -0.06
CA GLY A 52 9.94 -5.18 1.32
C GLY A 52 9.19 -6.38 1.92
N ILE A 53 8.71 -7.31 1.08
CA ILE A 53 7.99 -8.52 1.49
C ILE A 53 8.56 -9.78 0.83
N GLU A 54 9.88 -9.80 0.56
CA GLU A 54 10.54 -10.89 -0.18
C GLU A 54 10.21 -12.28 0.37
N THR A 55 10.19 -12.42 1.70
CA THR A 55 9.88 -13.68 2.41
C THR A 55 8.41 -14.12 2.28
N ALA A 56 7.53 -13.24 1.81
CA ALA A 56 6.09 -13.50 1.65
C ALA A 56 5.62 -13.37 0.18
N LEU A 57 6.52 -13.07 -0.77
CA LEU A 57 6.16 -12.86 -2.17
C LEU A 57 5.51 -14.08 -2.83
N GLU A 58 5.90 -15.28 -2.41
CA GLU A 58 5.29 -16.55 -2.84
C GLU A 58 3.78 -16.60 -2.59
N TYR A 59 3.30 -15.96 -1.52
CA TYR A 59 1.91 -15.94 -1.10
C TYR A 59 1.18 -14.65 -1.51
N ALA A 60 1.93 -13.63 -1.90
CA ALA A 60 1.39 -12.31 -2.23
C ALA A 60 0.77 -12.27 -3.63
N PHE A 61 -0.23 -11.41 -3.80
CA PHE A 61 -0.86 -11.16 -5.07
C PHE A 61 -1.38 -9.72 -5.16
N ILE A 62 -1.64 -9.26 -6.37
CA ILE A 62 -2.22 -7.94 -6.61
C ILE A 62 -3.48 -8.10 -7.47
N LEU A 63 -4.57 -7.55 -6.99
CA LEU A 63 -5.82 -7.46 -7.73
C LEU A 63 -6.03 -6.05 -8.29
N GLU A 64 -6.75 -5.98 -9.41
CA GLU A 64 -7.22 -4.75 -10.02
C GLU A 64 -8.70 -4.85 -10.28
N ARG A 65 -9.46 -3.85 -9.84
CA ARG A 65 -10.90 -3.74 -10.08
C ARG A 65 -11.14 -3.50 -11.58
N VAL A 66 -11.93 -4.38 -12.20
CA VAL A 66 -12.29 -4.25 -13.62
C VAL A 66 -13.79 -3.99 -13.82
N ALA A 67 -14.61 -4.34 -12.83
CA ALA A 67 -16.04 -4.06 -12.77
C ALA A 67 -16.51 -4.16 -11.31
N PRO A 68 -17.73 -3.71 -10.97
CA PRO A 68 -18.31 -3.94 -9.65
C PRO A 68 -18.34 -5.44 -9.29
N GLY A 69 -17.76 -5.81 -8.15
CA GLY A 69 -17.65 -7.17 -7.64
C GLY A 69 -16.60 -8.04 -8.35
N VAL A 70 -15.84 -7.47 -9.29
CA VAL A 70 -14.86 -8.20 -10.11
C VAL A 70 -13.49 -7.56 -10.00
N ALA A 71 -12.60 -8.24 -9.30
CA ALA A 71 -11.19 -7.89 -9.21
C ALA A 71 -10.34 -8.98 -9.89
N ARG A 72 -9.56 -8.58 -10.89
CA ARG A 72 -8.72 -9.47 -11.70
C ARG A 72 -7.31 -9.50 -11.14
N MET A 73 -6.71 -10.68 -11.09
CA MET A 73 -5.34 -10.83 -10.62
C MET A 73 -4.34 -10.32 -11.66
N ARG A 74 -3.47 -9.39 -11.26
CA ARG A 74 -2.39 -8.83 -12.08
C ARG A 74 -1.05 -9.48 -11.77
N VAL A 75 -0.82 -9.79 -10.50
CA VAL A 75 0.36 -10.47 -9.98
C VAL A 75 -0.13 -11.59 -9.08
N ALA A 76 0.52 -12.75 -9.14
CA ALA A 76 0.26 -13.90 -8.28
C ALA A 76 1.60 -14.55 -7.93
N GLY A 77 1.81 -14.83 -6.65
CA GLY A 77 2.92 -15.66 -6.20
C GLY A 77 2.74 -17.14 -6.57
N SER A 78 3.82 -17.92 -6.46
CA SER A 78 3.84 -19.34 -6.84
C SER A 78 2.83 -20.18 -6.06
N HIS A 79 2.57 -19.86 -4.79
CA HIS A 79 1.60 -20.61 -3.99
C HIS A 79 0.20 -20.57 -4.59
N LEU A 80 -0.21 -19.44 -5.19
CA LEU A 80 -1.52 -19.33 -5.85
C LEU A 80 -1.58 -20.14 -7.16
N HIS A 81 -0.45 -20.27 -7.85
CA HIS A 81 -0.33 -21.15 -9.02
C HIS A 81 -0.54 -22.60 -8.60
N ASP A 82 0.11 -23.04 -7.52
CA ASP A 82 0.01 -24.42 -7.03
C ASP A 82 -1.38 -24.75 -6.49
N VAL A 83 -2.05 -23.78 -5.86
CA VAL A 83 -3.46 -23.90 -5.43
C VAL A 83 -4.40 -24.15 -6.62
N MET A 84 -4.15 -23.50 -7.76
CA MET A 84 -5.01 -23.57 -8.95
C MET A 84 -4.57 -24.63 -9.97
N GLY A 85 -3.34 -25.15 -9.88
CA GLY A 85 -2.73 -26.02 -10.89
C GLY A 85 -2.53 -25.35 -12.25
N MET A 86 -2.61 -24.01 -12.31
CA MET A 86 -2.48 -23.22 -13.54
C MET A 86 -2.12 -21.76 -13.22
N GLU A 87 -1.60 -21.05 -14.21
CA GLU A 87 -1.30 -19.62 -14.12
C GLU A 87 -2.57 -18.80 -13.80
N PRO A 88 -2.65 -18.17 -12.61
CA PRO A 88 -3.89 -17.53 -12.20
C PRO A 88 -3.91 -16.03 -12.53
N ARG A 89 -2.81 -15.45 -13.05
CA ARG A 89 -2.84 -14.07 -13.58
C ARG A 89 -3.89 -13.94 -14.68
N GLY A 90 -4.61 -12.82 -14.63
CA GLY A 90 -5.72 -12.54 -15.54
C GLY A 90 -7.05 -13.16 -15.11
N MET A 91 -7.08 -14.07 -14.12
CA MET A 91 -8.31 -14.64 -13.57
C MET A 91 -8.92 -13.73 -12.49
N PRO A 92 -10.25 -13.76 -12.28
CA PRO A 92 -10.87 -13.05 -11.15
C PRO A 92 -10.60 -13.78 -9.84
N LEU A 93 -10.50 -13.04 -8.72
CA LEU A 93 -10.35 -13.65 -7.37
C LEU A 93 -11.47 -14.66 -7.08
N THR A 94 -12.68 -14.40 -7.57
CA THR A 94 -13.84 -15.28 -7.41
C THR A 94 -13.65 -16.68 -7.98
N ALA A 95 -12.64 -16.89 -8.85
CA ALA A 95 -12.32 -18.20 -9.40
C ALA A 95 -11.72 -19.18 -8.37
N PHE A 96 -11.17 -18.68 -7.26
CA PHE A 96 -10.68 -19.50 -6.14
C PHE A 96 -11.82 -20.03 -5.25
N PHE A 97 -13.04 -19.54 -5.45
CA PHE A 97 -14.18 -19.84 -4.58
C PHE A 97 -15.18 -20.78 -5.24
N GLU A 98 -15.84 -21.57 -4.39
CA GLU A 98 -17.04 -22.30 -4.76
C GLU A 98 -18.19 -21.37 -5.11
N LYS A 99 -19.15 -21.88 -5.89
CA LYS A 99 -20.26 -21.09 -6.43
C LYS A 99 -20.98 -20.25 -5.37
N ASP A 100 -21.24 -20.84 -4.20
CA ASP A 100 -22.00 -20.20 -3.12
C ASP A 100 -21.20 -19.12 -2.36
N ALA A 101 -19.87 -19.21 -2.41
CA ALA A 101 -18.96 -18.23 -1.82
C ALA A 101 -18.68 -17.05 -2.76
N ARG A 102 -18.88 -17.20 -4.09
CA ARG A 102 -18.59 -16.16 -5.09
C ARG A 102 -19.34 -14.86 -4.87
N ILE A 103 -20.61 -14.93 -4.45
CA ILE A 103 -21.43 -13.73 -4.18
C ILE A 103 -20.89 -12.98 -2.96
N ARG A 104 -20.50 -13.71 -1.91
CA ARG A 104 -19.95 -13.11 -0.68
C ARG A 104 -18.63 -12.41 -0.94
N ILE A 105 -17.70 -13.07 -1.66
CA ILE A 105 -16.40 -12.46 -1.97
C ILE A 105 -16.55 -11.27 -2.93
N ALA A 106 -17.50 -11.30 -3.87
CA ALA A 106 -17.79 -10.16 -4.73
C ALA A 106 -18.29 -8.94 -3.92
N GLY A 107 -19.17 -9.18 -2.94
CA GLY A 107 -19.60 -8.15 -1.98
C GLY A 107 -18.43 -7.61 -1.16
N LEU A 108 -17.58 -8.49 -0.62
CA LEU A 108 -16.41 -8.09 0.16
C LEU A 108 -15.44 -7.22 -0.66
N LEU A 109 -15.19 -7.57 -1.92
CA LEU A 109 -14.37 -6.75 -2.82
C LEU A 109 -14.97 -5.35 -2.98
N GLU A 110 -16.29 -5.24 -3.14
CA GLU A 110 -16.95 -3.94 -3.22
C GLU A 110 -16.84 -3.16 -1.91
N GLU A 111 -16.97 -3.81 -0.75
CA GLU A 111 -16.74 -3.15 0.54
C GLU A 111 -15.31 -2.62 0.65
N VAL A 112 -14.29 -3.42 0.29
CA VAL A 112 -12.88 -2.99 0.31
C VAL A 112 -12.62 -1.80 -0.63
N PHE A 113 -13.24 -1.77 -1.81
CA PHE A 113 -13.08 -0.66 -2.76
C PHE A 113 -13.88 0.60 -2.40
N GLN A 114 -15.12 0.46 -1.92
CA GLN A 114 -16.02 1.58 -1.67
C GLN A 114 -15.88 2.17 -0.26
N THR A 115 -15.63 1.32 0.73
CA THR A 115 -15.39 1.71 2.13
C THR A 115 -14.04 1.16 2.55
N PRO A 116 -12.93 1.88 2.26
CA PRO A 116 -11.58 1.39 2.48
C PRO A 116 -11.42 0.67 3.83
N CYS A 117 -11.31 -0.64 3.75
CA CYS A 117 -11.18 -1.54 4.89
C CYS A 117 -10.14 -2.60 4.57
N SER A 118 -9.35 -2.97 5.58
CA SER A 118 -8.53 -4.18 5.52
C SER A 118 -9.41 -5.36 5.93
N THR A 119 -9.33 -6.47 5.22
CA THR A 119 -10.12 -7.67 5.54
C THR A 119 -9.24 -8.88 5.67
N GLU A 120 -9.58 -9.76 6.60
CA GLU A 120 -9.05 -11.13 6.72
C GLU A 120 -10.19 -12.10 6.45
N VAL A 121 -9.94 -13.11 5.62
CA VAL A 121 -10.92 -14.13 5.26
C VAL A 121 -10.35 -15.49 5.60
N GLN A 122 -11.08 -16.22 6.44
CA GLN A 122 -10.79 -17.62 6.75
C GLN A 122 -11.62 -18.51 5.84
N MET A 123 -10.95 -19.51 5.28
CA MET A 123 -11.47 -20.31 4.18
C MET A 123 -11.09 -21.76 4.39
N VAL A 124 -11.92 -22.66 3.86
CA VAL A 124 -11.65 -24.08 3.89
C VAL A 124 -11.93 -24.65 2.50
N SER A 125 -11.07 -25.54 2.01
CA SER A 125 -11.30 -26.15 0.71
C SER A 125 -12.49 -27.11 0.76
N THR A 126 -13.14 -27.26 -0.38
CA THR A 126 -14.22 -28.21 -0.54
C THR A 126 -13.69 -29.63 -0.40
N PHE A 127 -14.35 -30.43 0.43
CA PHE A 127 -14.01 -31.85 0.58
C PHE A 127 -14.18 -32.58 -0.76
N ARG A 128 -13.15 -33.33 -1.16
CA ARG A 128 -13.20 -34.22 -2.33
C ARG A 128 -12.68 -35.58 -1.90
N GLN A 129 -13.34 -36.64 -2.35
CA GLN A 129 -12.95 -38.01 -1.98
C GLN A 129 -11.50 -38.27 -2.39
N GLY A 130 -10.65 -38.61 -1.41
CA GLY A 130 -9.23 -38.88 -1.62
C GLY A 130 -8.31 -37.65 -1.63
N ILE A 131 -8.84 -36.44 -1.42
CA ILE A 131 -8.05 -35.19 -1.32
C ILE A 131 -8.25 -34.62 0.09
N PRO A 132 -7.17 -34.38 0.86
CA PRO A 132 -7.29 -33.80 2.18
C PRO A 132 -7.86 -32.37 2.09
N GLN A 133 -8.63 -32.00 3.11
CA GLN A 133 -9.18 -30.65 3.23
C GLN A 133 -8.06 -29.67 3.61
N LEU A 134 -8.05 -28.51 2.95
CA LEU A 134 -7.09 -27.45 3.17
C LEU A 134 -7.72 -26.35 3.99
N ASN A 135 -6.98 -25.86 4.98
CA ASN A 135 -7.34 -24.62 5.66
C ASN A 135 -6.58 -23.49 5.00
N ALA A 136 -7.25 -22.39 4.67
CA ALA A 136 -6.64 -21.24 4.06
C ALA A 136 -7.06 -19.95 4.73
N ARG A 137 -6.17 -18.96 4.65
CA ARG A 137 -6.46 -17.60 5.08
C ARG A 137 -5.91 -16.64 4.05
N MET A 138 -6.62 -15.54 3.87
CA MET A 138 -6.13 -14.43 3.07
C MET A 138 -6.41 -13.10 3.70
N VAL A 139 -5.56 -12.13 3.40
CA VAL A 139 -5.79 -10.72 3.70
C VAL A 139 -5.98 -9.94 2.40
N LEU A 140 -6.85 -8.94 2.43
CA LEU A 140 -7.06 -7.99 1.33
C LEU A 140 -6.87 -6.58 1.87
N LEU A 141 -5.90 -5.88 1.30
CA LEU A 141 -5.42 -4.57 1.74
C LEU A 141 -5.56 -3.57 0.58
N PRO A 142 -6.42 -2.55 0.69
CA PRO A 142 -6.69 -1.64 -0.42
C PRO A 142 -5.46 -0.77 -0.74
N LEU A 143 -5.33 -0.40 -2.00
CA LEU A 143 -4.30 0.49 -2.53
C LEU A 143 -4.93 1.57 -3.42
N LYS A 144 -4.34 2.76 -3.41
CA LYS A 144 -4.64 3.79 -4.42
C LYS A 144 -3.95 3.47 -5.74
N SER A 145 -4.65 3.73 -6.84
CA SER A 145 -4.08 3.83 -8.17
C SER A 145 -3.19 5.08 -8.29
N ASP A 146 -2.45 5.19 -9.38
CA ASP A 146 -1.66 6.38 -9.69
C ASP A 146 -2.55 7.62 -9.91
N LEU A 147 -3.80 7.39 -10.34
CA LEU A 147 -4.85 8.41 -10.53
C LEU A 147 -5.58 8.77 -9.23
N GLY A 148 -5.24 8.15 -8.09
CA GLY A 148 -5.86 8.43 -6.79
C GLY A 148 -7.07 7.56 -6.43
N ASP A 149 -7.71 6.91 -7.41
CA ASP A 149 -8.84 6.01 -7.18
C ASP A 149 -8.46 4.73 -6.43
N VAL A 150 -9.37 4.20 -5.60
CA VAL A 150 -9.22 2.91 -4.93
C VAL A 150 -9.60 1.79 -5.91
N SER A 151 -8.63 1.32 -6.68
CA SER A 151 -8.85 0.32 -7.74
C SER A 151 -7.94 -0.89 -7.66
N ARG A 152 -7.06 -0.96 -6.66
CA ARG A 152 -6.11 -2.06 -6.49
C ARG A 152 -6.14 -2.61 -5.08
N ILE A 153 -5.82 -3.89 -4.93
CA ILE A 153 -5.70 -4.57 -3.64
C ILE A 153 -4.36 -5.30 -3.63
N LEU A 154 -3.58 -5.12 -2.57
CA LEU A 154 -2.52 -6.04 -2.19
C LEU A 154 -3.16 -7.15 -1.35
N GLY A 155 -2.93 -8.40 -1.72
CA GLY A 155 -3.39 -9.52 -0.92
C GLY A 155 -2.27 -10.50 -0.64
N CYS A 156 -2.51 -11.36 0.35
CA CYS A 156 -1.67 -12.50 0.67
C CYS A 156 -2.58 -13.70 0.91
N PHE A 157 -2.29 -14.84 0.30
CA PHE A 157 -3.10 -16.06 0.38
C PHE A 157 -2.19 -17.21 0.84
N VAL A 158 -2.54 -17.84 1.96
CA VAL A 158 -1.81 -18.97 2.50
C VAL A 158 -2.79 -20.12 2.69
N SER A 159 -2.43 -21.31 2.23
CA SER A 159 -3.16 -22.55 2.50
C SER A 159 -2.25 -23.60 3.12
N HIS A 160 -2.79 -24.35 4.07
CA HIS A 160 -2.14 -25.46 4.72
C HIS A 160 -2.77 -26.79 4.35
N GLY A 161 -1.90 -27.77 4.13
CA GLY A 161 -2.23 -29.13 3.75
C GLY A 161 -1.52 -29.50 2.44
N GLU A 162 -1.75 -30.73 1.98
CA GLU A 162 -1.14 -31.23 0.75
C GLU A 162 -1.90 -30.69 -0.46
N LEU A 163 -1.25 -29.82 -1.23
CA LEU A 163 -1.76 -29.38 -2.52
C LEU A 163 -1.68 -30.52 -3.54
N THR A 164 -2.65 -30.56 -4.44
CA THR A 164 -2.72 -31.52 -5.53
C THR A 164 -2.70 -30.77 -6.86
N ASP A 165 -2.42 -31.47 -7.98
CA ASP A 165 -2.45 -30.86 -9.32
C ASP A 165 -3.84 -30.36 -9.75
N ALA A 166 -4.91 -30.73 -9.03
CA ALA A 166 -6.26 -30.27 -9.30
C ALA A 166 -6.53 -28.91 -8.65
N PRO A 167 -7.29 -28.00 -9.30
CA PRO A 167 -7.63 -26.71 -8.72
C PRO A 167 -8.43 -26.89 -7.43
N ASN A 168 -7.96 -26.22 -6.36
CA ASN A 168 -8.63 -26.18 -5.08
C ASN A 168 -9.57 -24.98 -5.01
N ARG A 169 -10.84 -25.26 -4.72
CA ARG A 169 -11.86 -24.24 -4.48
C ARG A 169 -12.17 -24.17 -3.01
N PHE A 170 -12.47 -22.96 -2.56
CA PHE A 170 -12.67 -22.67 -1.16
C PHE A 170 -14.09 -22.18 -0.88
N GLU A 171 -14.59 -22.56 0.28
CA GLU A 171 -15.72 -21.96 0.95
C GLU A 171 -15.22 -20.94 1.98
N ILE A 172 -16.06 -19.96 2.31
CA ILE A 172 -15.73 -18.94 3.30
C ILE A 172 -16.31 -19.38 4.64
N SER A 173 -15.45 -19.50 5.64
CA SER A 173 -15.84 -19.85 7.01
C SER A 173 -16.04 -18.62 7.88
N ASP A 174 -15.19 -17.61 7.75
CA ASP A 174 -15.25 -16.38 8.56
C ASP A 174 -14.67 -15.18 7.79
N ILE A 175 -15.18 -13.98 8.08
CA ILE A 175 -14.70 -12.71 7.53
C ILE A 175 -14.55 -11.71 8.67
N SER A 176 -13.33 -11.20 8.84
CA SER A 176 -13.03 -10.10 9.75
C SER A 176 -12.72 -8.83 8.94
N LEU A 177 -13.41 -7.74 9.26
CA LEU A 177 -13.26 -6.46 8.57
C LEU A 177 -12.83 -5.39 9.57
N ARG A 178 -11.79 -4.65 9.20
CA ARG A 178 -11.30 -3.50 9.96
C ARG A 178 -11.34 -2.27 9.07
N LYS A 179 -12.16 -1.29 9.45
CA LYS A 179 -12.22 0.00 8.76
C LYS A 179 -10.90 0.74 8.92
N LEU A 180 -10.47 1.43 7.87
CA LEU A 180 -9.21 2.16 7.88
C LEU A 180 -9.47 3.60 8.30
N ASP A 181 -9.00 3.95 9.48
CA ASP A 181 -9.01 5.32 9.97
C ASP A 181 -7.81 6.08 9.39
N GLY A 182 -8.02 7.27 8.86
CA GLY A 182 -6.94 8.12 8.36
C GLY A 182 -7.45 9.33 7.59
N THR A 183 -6.60 10.35 7.47
CA THR A 183 -6.92 11.55 6.70
C THR A 183 -6.91 11.21 5.20
N PRO A 184 -7.97 11.50 4.44
CA PRO A 184 -7.90 11.46 2.98
C PRO A 184 -6.81 12.44 2.53
N LEU A 185 -5.79 11.95 1.81
CA LEU A 185 -4.79 12.83 1.18
C LEU A 185 -5.42 13.78 0.14
N ASP A 186 -6.66 13.52 -0.30
CA ASP A 186 -7.38 14.35 -1.26
C ASP A 186 -8.28 15.40 -0.60
N SER A 187 -8.03 15.74 0.67
CA SER A 187 -8.35 17.13 1.03
C SER A 187 -7.47 17.98 0.14
N PRO A 188 -8.01 18.85 -0.74
CA PRO A 188 -7.17 19.85 -1.35
C PRO A 188 -6.48 20.52 -0.17
N VAL A 189 -5.15 20.47 -0.12
CA VAL A 189 -4.39 21.41 0.69
C VAL A 189 -5.08 22.73 0.36
N PRO A 190 -5.73 23.43 1.33
CA PRO A 190 -6.23 24.77 1.05
C PRO A 190 -5.01 25.44 0.46
N ALA A 191 -5.07 25.82 -0.82
CA ALA A 191 -3.94 26.40 -1.51
C ALA A 191 -3.32 27.34 -0.49
N GLU A 192 -2.09 27.04 -0.05
CA GLU A 192 -1.37 27.98 0.81
C GLU A 192 -1.62 29.31 0.13
N PRO A 193 -2.31 30.27 0.80
CA PRO A 193 -2.77 31.46 0.13
C PRO A 193 -1.56 31.94 -0.63
N GLU A 194 -1.67 31.97 -1.97
CA GLU A 194 -0.57 32.38 -2.82
C GLU A 194 -0.05 33.62 -2.14
N ILE A 195 1.11 33.51 -1.50
CA ILE A 195 1.69 34.66 -0.83
C ILE A 195 1.97 35.49 -2.05
N GLU A 196 1.13 36.51 -2.30
CA GLU A 196 1.25 37.41 -3.44
C GLU A 196 2.71 37.79 -3.43
N GLY A 197 3.43 37.18 -4.37
CA GLY A 197 4.86 37.33 -4.42
C GLY A 197 5.07 38.82 -4.53
N PHE A 198 6.00 39.33 -3.74
CA PHE A 198 6.58 40.66 -3.91
C PHE A 198 7.35 40.71 -5.25
N SER A 199 6.68 40.38 -6.36
CA SER A 199 7.08 40.76 -7.69
C SER A 199 6.73 42.23 -7.84
N GLU A 200 7.59 43.07 -7.25
CA GLU A 200 7.73 44.41 -7.79
C GLU A 200 8.10 44.28 -9.28
N PRO A 201 7.46 45.04 -10.18
CA PRO A 201 7.86 45.07 -11.57
C PRO A 201 9.33 45.48 -11.61
N SER A 202 10.17 44.69 -12.29
CA SER A 202 11.58 45.04 -12.49
C SER A 202 11.68 46.42 -13.13
N ALA A 203 12.12 47.40 -12.35
CA ALA A 203 12.45 48.71 -12.89
C ALA A 203 13.62 48.54 -13.88
N PRO A 204 13.54 49.12 -15.09
CA PRO A 204 14.68 49.13 -15.99
C PRO A 204 15.86 49.83 -15.31
N PHE A 205 17.04 49.22 -15.39
CA PHE A 205 18.28 49.78 -14.86
C PHE A 205 18.60 51.10 -15.56
N GLU A 206 18.52 52.21 -14.82
CA GLU A 206 18.93 53.53 -15.28
C GLU A 206 20.43 53.69 -14.96
N ALA A 207 21.26 53.61 -16.00
CA ALA A 207 22.70 53.82 -15.84
C ALA A 207 22.96 55.28 -15.44
N ALA A 208 23.70 55.47 -14.34
CA ALA A 208 24.17 56.79 -13.94
C ALA A 208 24.94 57.45 -15.11
N PRO A 209 24.79 58.77 -15.33
CA PRO A 209 25.59 59.47 -16.32
C PRO A 209 27.07 59.29 -15.95
N MET A 210 27.82 58.66 -16.85
CA MET A 210 29.27 58.62 -16.77
C MET A 210 29.76 60.05 -16.98
N GLU A 211 30.18 60.73 -15.91
CA GLU A 211 30.99 61.93 -16.04
C GLU A 211 32.27 61.55 -16.78
N MET A 212 32.35 61.91 -18.06
CA MET A 212 33.58 61.86 -18.84
C MET A 212 34.57 62.82 -18.19
N ASN A 213 35.52 62.28 -17.44
CA ASN A 213 36.76 62.98 -17.17
C ASN A 213 37.67 62.78 -18.39
N PRO A 214 38.04 63.83 -19.15
CA PRO A 214 38.85 63.70 -20.35
C PRO A 214 40.33 63.71 -19.96
N GLU A 215 40.81 62.62 -19.36
CA GLU A 215 42.25 62.38 -19.26
C GLU A 215 42.50 60.89 -19.10
N GLU A 216 43.49 60.40 -19.86
CA GLU A 216 44.00 59.02 -19.90
C GLU A 216 43.33 58.07 -20.92
N ALA A 217 43.66 58.33 -22.19
CA ALA A 217 43.92 57.25 -23.12
C ALA A 217 45.13 56.44 -22.61
N ASP A 218 44.96 55.16 -22.28
CA ASP A 218 45.62 54.05 -22.99
C ASP A 218 45.32 52.68 -22.35
N THR A 219 45.27 51.67 -23.20
CA THR A 219 45.40 50.22 -22.94
C THR A 219 44.31 49.41 -22.22
N ALA A 220 43.90 48.36 -22.95
CA ALA A 220 42.96 47.30 -22.61
C ALA A 220 43.37 46.44 -21.39
N GLY A 221 42.38 46.07 -20.57
CA GLY A 221 42.53 45.05 -19.54
C GLY A 221 41.23 44.77 -18.77
N SER A 222 40.61 43.62 -19.04
CA SER A 222 39.40 43.13 -18.36
C SER A 222 39.63 42.93 -16.85
N PRO A 223 38.71 43.30 -15.94
CA PRO A 223 38.94 43.14 -14.51
C PRO A 223 38.79 41.67 -14.07
N LYS A 224 39.91 41.04 -13.69
CA LYS A 224 39.96 39.72 -13.04
C LYS A 224 39.43 39.83 -11.60
N ARG A 225 38.41 39.02 -11.27
CA ARG A 225 37.89 38.84 -9.90
C ARG A 225 38.97 38.21 -8.99
N PRO A 226 39.20 38.70 -7.76
CA PRO A 226 40.16 38.07 -6.85
C PRO A 226 39.58 36.78 -6.24
N PRO A 227 40.40 35.73 -6.04
CA PRO A 227 39.95 34.48 -5.43
C PRO A 227 39.95 34.57 -3.90
N TYR A 228 38.88 34.08 -3.27
CA TYR A 228 38.77 33.96 -1.81
C TYR A 228 38.96 32.50 -1.41
N LEU A 229 40.13 32.17 -0.87
CA LEU A 229 40.36 30.91 -0.15
C LEU A 229 41.47 31.15 0.86
N ARG A 230 41.16 30.98 2.15
CA ARG A 230 42.14 31.01 3.24
C ARG A 230 42.15 29.64 3.89
N LEU A 231 43.33 29.01 3.89
CA LEU A 231 43.62 27.79 4.65
C LEU A 231 43.98 28.18 6.08
N VAL A 232 43.27 27.64 7.06
CA VAL A 232 43.62 27.77 8.48
C VAL A 232 44.38 26.52 8.89
N LYS A 233 45.61 26.70 9.39
CA LYS A 233 46.41 25.63 9.99
C LYS A 233 46.11 25.62 11.49
N SER A 234 45.65 24.48 12.00
CA SER A 234 45.55 24.22 13.43
C SER A 234 46.91 23.73 13.94
N ASP A 235 47.35 24.28 15.07
CA ASP A 235 48.37 23.67 15.92
C ASP A 235 47.68 22.74 16.93
#